data_AF-A0A922YXI5-F1
#
_entry.id   AF-A0A922YXI5-F1
#
_cell.length_a   1.000
_cell.length_b   1.000
_cell.length_c   1.000
_cell.angle_alpha   90.00
_cell.angle_beta   90.00
_cell.angle_gamma   90.00
#
_symmetry.space_group_name_H-M   'P 1'
#
loop_
_entity.id
_entity.type
_entity.pdbx_description
1 polymer ?
#
loop_
_entity_poly.entity_id
_entity_poly.type
_entity_poly.pdbx_seq_one_letter_code
_entity_poly.pdbx_strand_id
1 'polypeptide(L)'
;MTKADHPCAGMTKRAREIFEQIAIGNDGGHHPRVIEALCRRGLIERHGVDVASGIPGVKLTVDRYAVPLIVHMAWCAWCGENVSDADIEGGA
;
A
#
# COMPACT_ATOMS: atom_id res chain seq x y z
N MET A 1 16.59 -21.40 -2.40
CA MET A 1 15.28 -20.70 -2.49
C MET A 1 15.46 -19.54 -3.45
N THR A 2 14.53 -19.34 -4.38
CA THR A 2 14.54 -18.15 -5.25
C THR A 2 14.12 -16.95 -4.41
N LYS A 3 14.83 -15.82 -4.55
CA LYS A 3 14.50 -14.57 -3.86
C LYS A 3 13.04 -14.22 -4.17
N ALA A 4 12.26 -13.84 -3.16
CA ALA A 4 10.91 -13.35 -3.37
C ALA A 4 10.95 -12.13 -4.30
N ASP A 5 9.99 -12.00 -5.20
CA ASP A 5 9.82 -10.80 -6.01
C ASP A 5 8.96 -9.79 -5.27
N HIS A 6 9.27 -8.50 -5.42
CA HIS A 6 8.40 -7.45 -4.91
C HIS A 6 7.03 -7.55 -5.63
N PRO A 7 5.89 -7.46 -4.92
CA PRO A 7 4.56 -7.49 -5.56
C PRO A 7 4.32 -6.48 -6.70
N CYS A 8 5.10 -5.39 -6.74
CA CYS A 8 5.07 -4.34 -7.77
C CYS A 8 6.16 -4.55 -8.83
N ALA A 9 6.67 -5.76 -9.02
CA ALA A 9 7.62 -6.07 -10.09
C ALA A 9 7.06 -5.64 -11.46
N GLY A 10 7.89 -4.99 -12.27
CA GLY A 10 7.48 -4.44 -13.57
C GLY A 10 6.59 -3.19 -13.50
N MET A 11 6.40 -2.57 -12.33
CA MET A 11 5.77 -1.25 -12.20
C MET A 11 6.82 -0.13 -12.09
N THR A 12 6.39 1.12 -12.28
CA THR A 12 7.26 2.29 -12.10
C THR A 12 7.65 2.43 -10.62
N LYS A 13 8.78 3.11 -10.36
CA LYS A 13 9.22 3.43 -8.99
C LYS A 13 8.12 4.14 -8.19
N ARG A 14 7.43 5.11 -8.81
CA ARG A 14 6.34 5.85 -8.15
C ARG A 14 5.16 4.96 -7.75
N ALA A 15 4.80 3.97 -8.58
CA ALA A 15 3.73 3.05 -8.24
C ALA A 15 4.12 2.11 -7.09
N ARG A 16 5.39 1.69 -7.05
CA ARG A 16 5.95 0.93 -5.93
C ARG A 16 5.91 1.71 -4.63
N GLU A 17 6.40 2.96 -4.63
CA GLU A 17 6.37 3.84 -3.46
C GLU A 17 4.94 4.02 -2.92
N ILE A 18 3.96 4.27 -3.80
CA ILE A 18 2.57 4.43 -3.40
C ILE A 18 2.01 3.13 -2.79
N PHE A 19 2.32 1.98 -3.38
CA PHE A 19 1.95 0.68 -2.79
C PHE A 19 2.55 0.52 -1.40
N GLU A 20 3.84 0.82 -1.21
CA GLU A 20 4.53 0.72 0.09
C GLU A 20 3.90 1.66 1.14
N GLN A 21 3.52 2.88 0.74
CA GLN A 21 2.81 3.81 1.62
C GLN A 21 1.45 3.24 2.06
N ILE A 22 0.67 2.67 1.14
CA ILE A 22 -0.61 2.03 1.47
C ILE A 22 -0.38 0.81 2.36
N ALA A 23 0.68 0.03 2.12
CA ALA A 23 1.02 -1.14 2.92
C ALA A 23 1.29 -0.80 4.39
N ILE A 24 1.80 0.40 4.69
CA ILE A 24 2.00 0.91 6.06
C ILE A 24 0.84 1.77 6.58
N GLY A 25 -0.30 1.80 5.87
CA GLY A 25 -1.51 2.52 6.28
C GLY A 25 -1.58 3.99 5.87
N ASN A 26 -0.60 4.51 5.12
CA ASN A 26 -0.66 5.83 4.52
C ASN A 26 -1.33 5.77 3.14
N ASP A 27 -2.66 5.69 3.13
CA ASP A 27 -3.49 5.49 1.94
C ASP A 27 -4.09 6.78 1.35
N GLY A 28 -3.74 7.95 1.91
CA GLY A 28 -4.27 9.26 1.50
C GLY A 28 -3.40 10.01 0.49
N GLY A 29 -4.03 10.86 -0.34
CA GLY A 29 -3.32 11.88 -1.14
C GLY A 29 -2.54 11.36 -2.36
N HIS A 30 -2.79 10.11 -2.78
CA HIS A 30 -2.08 9.49 -3.90
C HIS A 30 -2.72 9.78 -5.25
N HIS A 31 -1.93 9.76 -6.32
CA HIS A 31 -2.39 10.08 -7.67
C HIS A 31 -3.42 9.03 -8.18
N PRO A 32 -4.63 9.42 -8.61
CA PRO A 32 -5.72 8.48 -8.92
C PRO A 32 -5.37 7.41 -9.97
N ARG A 33 -4.65 7.79 -11.04
CA ARG A 33 -4.22 6.82 -12.07
C ARG A 33 -3.31 5.71 -11.53
N VAL A 34 -2.50 5.99 -10.51
CA VAL A 34 -1.62 4.99 -9.90
C VAL A 34 -2.44 4.05 -9.03
N ILE A 35 -3.35 4.60 -8.24
CA ILE A 35 -4.32 3.82 -7.44
C ILE A 35 -5.12 2.87 -8.33
N GLU A 36 -5.69 3.36 -9.44
CA GLU A 36 -6.42 2.51 -10.39
C GLU A 36 -5.55 1.40 -10.99
N ALA A 37 -4.29 1.71 -11.32
CA ALA A 37 -3.37 0.70 -11.83
C ALA A 37 -3.05 -0.38 -10.79
N LEU A 38 -2.89 0.00 -9.51
CA LEU A 38 -2.67 -0.94 -8.40
C LEU A 38 -3.92 -1.79 -8.12
N CYS A 39 -5.11 -1.19 -8.09
CA CYS A 39 -6.38 -1.90 -7.95
C CYS A 39 -6.60 -2.91 -9.08
N ARG A 40 -6.38 -2.50 -10.34
CA ARG A 40 -6.56 -3.37 -11.51
C ARG A 40 -5.61 -4.57 -11.50
N ARG A 41 -4.45 -4.46 -10.85
CA ARG A 41 -3.50 -5.56 -10.66
C ARG A 41 -3.80 -6.41 -9.43
N GLY A 42 -4.83 -6.10 -8.64
CA GLY A 42 -5.16 -6.79 -7.40
C GLY A 42 -4.14 -6.57 -6.28
N LEU A 43 -3.32 -5.52 -6.37
CA LEU A 43 -2.28 -5.22 -5.37
C LEU A 43 -2.82 -4.43 -4.18
N ILE A 44 -3.91 -3.68 -4.39
CA ILE A 44 -4.66 -2.98 -3.35
C ILE A 44 -6.16 -3.14 -3.61
N GLU A 45 -6.95 -3.02 -2.56
CA GLU A 45 -8.41 -3.01 -2.59
C GLU A 45 -8.94 -1.64 -2.18
N ARG A 46 -10.00 -1.21 -2.85
CA ARG A 46 -10.75 0.02 -2.53
C ARG A 46 -11.96 -0.35 -1.68
N HIS A 47 -12.20 0.40 -0.61
CA HIS A 47 -13.40 0.27 0.20
C HIS A 47 -13.88 1.65 0.66
N GLY A 48 -15.20 1.83 0.75
CA GLY A 48 -15.79 3.07 1.25
C GLY A 48 -15.81 3.07 2.78
N VAL A 49 -15.37 4.17 3.37
CA VAL A 49 -15.47 4.40 4.82
C VAL A 49 -16.31 5.65 5.06
N ASP A 50 -17.31 5.48 5.92
CA ASP A 50 -18.14 6.58 6.36
C ASP A 50 -17.37 7.42 7.38
N VAL A 51 -17.28 8.72 7.12
CA VAL A 51 -16.61 9.68 7.99
C VAL A 51 -17.60 10.76 8.42
N ALA A 52 -17.37 11.33 9.60
CA ALA A 52 -18.19 12.42 10.10
C ALA A 52 -18.06 13.64 9.18
N SER A 53 -19.18 14.06 8.58
CA SER A 53 -19.24 15.22 7.70
C SER A 53 -19.23 16.56 8.47
N GLY A 54 -19.54 16.53 9.77
CA GLY A 54 -19.77 17.73 10.58
C GLY A 54 -21.10 18.44 10.28
N ILE A 55 -21.89 17.95 9.32
CA ILE A 55 -23.16 18.53 8.90
C ILE A 55 -24.29 17.56 9.28
N PRO A 56 -25.25 17.98 10.13
CA PRO A 56 -26.37 17.12 10.52
C PRO A 56 -27.13 16.57 9.31
N GLY A 57 -27.33 15.24 9.29
CA GLY A 57 -28.05 14.54 8.21
C GLY A 57 -27.25 14.29 6.93
N VAL A 58 -26.00 14.77 6.82
CA VAL A 58 -25.15 14.51 5.65
C VAL A 58 -24.19 13.37 5.95
N LYS A 59 -24.26 12.32 5.13
CA LYS A 59 -23.32 11.20 5.16
C LYS A 59 -22.19 11.47 4.17
N LEU A 60 -20.93 11.45 4.66
CA LEU A 60 -19.74 11.53 3.82
C LEU A 60 -19.08 10.16 3.78
N THR A 61 -18.93 9.59 2.59
CA THR A 61 -18.18 8.34 2.37
C THR A 61 -16.93 8.68 1.57
N VAL A 62 -15.78 8.27 2.07
CA VAL A 62 -14.48 8.45 1.40
C VAL A 62 -13.92 7.09 0.98
N ASP A 63 -13.25 7.06 -0.16
CA ASP A 63 -12.49 5.88 -0.58
C ASP A 63 -11.24 5.73 0.29
N ARG A 64 -11.06 4.53 0.83
CA ARG A 64 -9.86 4.08 1.54
C ARG A 64 -9.27 2.89 0.80
N TYR A 65 -7.96 2.69 0.98
CA TYR A 65 -7.22 1.66 0.27
C TYR A 65 -6.42 0.79 1.22
N ALA A 66 -6.43 -0.52 0.98
CA ALA A 66 -5.67 -1.48 1.77
C ALA A 66 -4.97 -2.49 0.87
N VAL A 67 -3.84 -3.04 1.33
CA VAL A 67 -3.18 -4.17 0.67
C VAL A 67 -3.81 -5.46 1.17
N PRO A 68 -4.28 -6.38 0.29
CA PRO A 68 -4.78 -7.69 0.70
C PRO A 68 -3.73 -8.44 1.52
N LEU A 69 -4.14 -9.16 2.56
CA LEU A 69 -3.21 -9.79 3.50
C LEU A 69 -2.14 -10.65 2.81
N ILE A 70 -2.51 -11.47 1.82
CA ILE A 70 -1.56 -12.33 1.10
C ILE A 70 -0.52 -11.50 0.34
N VAL A 71 -0.93 -10.38 -0.26
CA VAL A 71 -0.03 -9.45 -0.97
C VAL A 71 0.89 -8.73 0.02
N HIS A 72 0.36 -8.36 1.19
CA HIS A 72 1.13 -7.74 2.26
C HIS A 72 2.19 -8.71 2.79
N MET A 73 1.85 -9.98 3.02
CA MET A 73 2.80 -11.01 3.45
C MET A 73 3.91 -11.26 2.42
N ALA A 74 3.58 -11.27 1.12
CA ALA A 74 4.58 -11.37 0.07
C ALA A 74 5.53 -10.16 0.06
N TRP A 75 5.00 -8.95 0.30
CA TRP A 75 5.81 -7.75 0.47
C TRP A 75 6.70 -7.83 1.73
N CYS A 76 6.17 -8.27 2.88
CA CYS A 76 6.95 -8.48 4.10
C CYS A 76 8.11 -9.47 3.89
N ALA A 77 7.86 -10.58 3.21
CA ALA A 77 8.89 -11.57 2.89
C ALA A 77 9.99 -10.95 2.01
N TRP A 78 9.60 -10.18 0.98
CA TRP A 78 10.55 -9.41 0.17
C TRP A 78 11.37 -8.43 1.02
N CYS A 79 10.73 -7.64 1.91
CA CYS A 79 11.44 -6.71 2.79
C CYS A 79 12.47 -7.44 3.67
N GLY A 80 12.13 -8.59 4.24
CA GLY A 80 13.05 -9.39 5.04
C GLY A 80 14.26 -9.92 4.28
N GLU A 81 14.15 -10.11 2.96
CA GLU A 81 15.25 -10.54 2.08
C GLU A 81 16.03 -9.36 1.46
N ASN A 82 15.57 -8.13 1.68
CA ASN A 82 16.13 -6.91 1.07
C ASN A 82 16.44 -5.81 2.09
N VAL A 83 16.46 -6.14 3.37
CA VAL A 83 17.00 -5.31 4.45
C VAL A 83 18.52 -5.54 4.54
N SER A 84 19.30 -4.48 4.76
CA SER A 84 20.73 -4.59 5.02
C SER A 84 21.04 -4.50 6.51
N ASP A 85 22.19 -5.04 6.94
CA ASP A 85 22.61 -4.97 8.35
C ASP A 85 22.73 -3.50 8.84
N ALA A 86 23.11 -2.59 7.94
CA ALA A 86 23.15 -1.16 8.21
C ALA A 86 21.77 -0.54 8.52
N ASP A 87 20.68 -1.14 8.01
CA ASP A 87 19.31 -0.72 8.30
C ASP A 87 18.82 -1.21 9.68
N ILE A 88 19.49 -2.21 10.27
CA ILE A 88 19.14 -2.82 11.55
C ILE A 88 19.94 -2.20 12.70
N GLU A 89 21.22 -1.87 12.48
CA GLU A 89 22.12 -1.34 13.52
C GLU A 89 21.95 0.16 13.81
N GLY A 90 21.24 0.91 12.95
CA GLY A 90 20.99 2.35 13.10
C GLY A 90 19.88 2.75 14.07
N GLY A 91 19.25 1.78 14.76
CA GLY A 91 18.19 1.99 15.74
C GLY A 91 18.69 1.79 17.17
N ALA A 92 19.55 2.70 17.67
CA ALA A 92 19.91 2.81 19.08
C ALA A 92 19.61 4.22 19.61
#